data_AF-A0A3A8FS24-F1
#
_entry.id   AF-A0A3A8FS24-F1
#
_cell.length_a   1.000
_cell.length_b   1.000
_cell.length_c   1.000
_cell.angle_alpha   90.00
_cell.angle_beta   90.00
_cell.angle_gamma   90.00
#
_symmetry.space_group_name_H-M   'P 1'
#
loop_
_entity.id
_entity.type
_entity.pdbx_description
1 polymer ?
#
loop_
_entity_poly.entity_id
_entity_poly.type
_entity_poly.pdbx_seq_one_letter_code
_entity_poly.pdbx_strand_id
1 'polypeptide(L)'
;MTMRKRLELTVYAPPLEGRDGRPLAIVRGMELALPGLRLEWEVDKEGRPVPLPQREAWLAEAATRGKLPLLCNGDESYPVTISGMYRFASASAGRQPQLQINAKLPQDAAVFAAAADMLEAVSEGARAFWGRAAPDDAALDIAYQIAPTREGPPAPPRGLPALKLFEHIRSPEIPYYLGWLNYWSDAAARAIGFPDPARDTEWLSRARRTATGGWIVQLTEAPLDLDDPAHLEALKRAYERFPEIGGRGEP
;
A
#
# COMPACT_ATOMS: atom_id res chain seq x y z
N MET A 1 15.08 18.37 14.74
CA MET A 1 13.73 17.98 14.31
C MET A 1 13.57 16.50 14.56
N THR A 2 12.68 16.10 15.48
CA THR A 2 12.32 14.70 15.66
C THR A 2 11.59 14.25 14.39
N MET A 3 12.05 13.17 13.75
CA MET A 3 11.37 12.64 12.56
C MET A 3 9.96 12.21 12.99
N ARG A 4 8.91 12.87 12.50
CA ARG A 4 7.53 12.48 12.78
C ARG A 4 7.32 11.07 12.22
N LYS A 5 6.78 10.16 13.03
CA LYS A 5 6.39 8.83 12.55
C LYS A 5 5.33 8.99 11.46
N ARG A 6 5.40 8.18 10.40
CA ARG A 6 4.47 8.28 9.25
C ARG A 6 3.65 7.01 9.07
N LEU A 7 2.47 7.17 8.51
CA LEU A 7 1.68 6.08 7.97
C LEU A 7 2.07 5.93 6.50
N GLU A 8 2.53 4.75 6.10
CA GLU A 8 2.83 4.42 4.71
C GLU A 8 1.67 3.65 4.10
N LEU A 9 1.07 4.22 3.06
CA LEU A 9 0.20 3.50 2.14
C LEU A 9 1.03 3.06 0.93
N THR A 10 1.02 1.77 0.63
CA THR A 10 1.66 1.21 -0.56
C THR A 10 0.65 0.41 -1.35
N VAL A 11 0.50 0.71 -2.63
CA VAL A 11 -0.48 0.10 -3.52
C VAL A 11 0.20 -0.40 -4.78
N TYR A 12 -0.14 -1.61 -5.23
CA TYR A 12 0.40 -2.22 -6.44
C TYR A 12 -0.70 -2.40 -7.48
N ALA A 13 -0.47 -1.85 -8.68
CA ALA A 13 -1.45 -1.79 -9.75
C ALA A 13 -0.82 -2.11 -11.12
N PRO A 14 -1.63 -2.34 -12.16
CA PRO A 14 -1.14 -2.38 -13.53
C PRO A 14 -0.41 -1.08 -13.91
N PRO A 15 0.61 -1.11 -14.79
CA PRO A 15 1.32 0.08 -15.23
C PRO A 15 0.36 1.09 -15.88
N LEU A 16 0.71 2.38 -15.82
CA LEU A 16 -0.06 3.44 -16.48
C LEU A 16 0.16 3.38 -18.00
N GLU A 17 -0.92 3.52 -18.78
CA GLU A 17 -0.88 3.43 -20.24
C GLU A 17 -1.58 4.60 -20.91
N GLY A 18 -0.91 5.27 -21.84
CA GLY A 18 -1.50 6.32 -22.68
C GLY A 18 -2.18 7.43 -21.88
N ARG A 19 -3.38 7.85 -22.30
CA ARG A 19 -4.18 8.85 -21.59
C ARG A 19 -4.97 8.21 -20.45
N ASP A 20 -4.25 7.80 -19.42
CA ASP A 20 -4.82 7.15 -18.26
C ASP A 20 -5.46 8.15 -17.28
N GLY A 21 -6.73 7.93 -16.91
CA GLY A 21 -7.43 8.75 -15.92
C GLY A 21 -7.06 8.42 -14.46
N ARG A 22 -6.35 7.31 -14.22
CA ARG A 22 -6.02 6.82 -12.87
C ARG A 22 -5.22 7.80 -12.02
N PRO A 23 -4.19 8.53 -12.52
CA PRO A 23 -3.46 9.49 -11.68
C PRO A 23 -4.36 10.55 -11.05
N LEU A 24 -5.33 11.08 -11.80
CA LEU A 24 -6.28 12.04 -11.28
C LEU A 24 -7.28 11.40 -10.30
N ALA A 25 -7.76 10.18 -10.60
CA ALA A 25 -8.65 9.44 -9.72
C ALA A 25 -8.00 9.13 -8.36
N ILE A 26 -6.74 8.71 -8.37
CA ILE A 26 -5.93 8.45 -7.16
C ILE A 26 -5.83 9.71 -6.29
N VAL A 27 -5.41 10.84 -6.89
CA VAL A 27 -5.21 12.10 -6.16
C VAL A 27 -6.53 12.61 -5.57
N ARG A 28 -7.60 12.68 -6.39
CA ARG A 28 -8.91 13.12 -5.93
C ARG A 28 -9.49 12.19 -4.86
N GLY A 29 -9.32 10.88 -5.02
CA GLY A 29 -9.77 9.89 -4.03
C GLY A 29 -9.14 10.13 -2.66
N MET A 30 -7.82 10.35 -2.63
CA MET A 30 -7.10 10.64 -1.39
C MET A 30 -7.56 11.97 -0.76
N GLU A 31 -7.77 13.03 -1.55
CA GLU A 31 -8.27 14.33 -1.08
C GLU A 31 -9.70 14.27 -0.53
N LEU A 32 -10.54 13.40 -1.10
CA LEU A 32 -11.90 13.17 -0.62
C LEU A 32 -11.92 12.41 0.72
N ALA A 33 -10.99 11.47 0.89
CA ALA A 33 -10.92 10.63 2.09
C ALA A 33 -10.32 11.36 3.30
N LEU A 34 -9.39 12.30 3.11
CA LEU A 34 -8.81 13.10 4.19
C LEU A 34 -9.29 14.56 4.13
N PRO A 35 -10.23 14.97 4.99
CA PRO A 35 -10.75 16.34 5.00
C PRO A 35 -9.64 17.39 5.12
N GLY A 36 -9.70 18.40 4.25
CA GLY A 36 -8.72 19.49 4.21
C GLY A 36 -7.44 19.18 3.43
N LEU A 37 -7.24 17.94 2.98
CA LEU A 37 -6.10 17.60 2.13
C LEU A 37 -6.25 18.23 0.73
N ARG A 38 -5.17 18.88 0.30
CA ARG A 38 -4.99 19.40 -1.06
C ARG A 38 -3.62 18.99 -1.54
N LEU A 39 -3.55 18.23 -2.62
CA LEU A 39 -2.30 17.77 -3.25
C LEU A 39 -2.01 18.63 -4.48
N GLU A 40 -1.77 19.92 -4.27
CA GLU A 40 -1.64 20.93 -5.33
C GLU A 40 -0.20 21.42 -5.53
N TRP A 41 0.79 20.70 -4.98
CA TRP A 41 2.20 21.03 -5.09
C TRP A 41 2.99 19.85 -5.64
N GLU A 42 4.00 20.13 -6.45
CA GLU A 42 5.10 19.19 -6.72
C GLU A 42 6.30 19.53 -5.82
N VAL A 43 7.32 18.68 -5.84
CA VAL A 43 8.60 18.94 -5.17
C VAL A 43 9.66 19.17 -6.23
N ASP A 44 10.31 20.33 -6.21
CA ASP A 44 11.41 20.65 -7.12
C ASP A 44 12.67 19.81 -6.84
N LYS A 45 13.71 19.99 -7.66
CA LYS A 45 14.97 19.24 -7.51
C LYS A 45 15.70 19.58 -6.21
N GLU A 46 15.44 20.76 -5.66
CA GLU A 46 16.00 21.24 -4.41
C GLU A 46 15.17 20.78 -3.19
N GLY A 47 14.08 20.05 -3.41
CA GLY A 47 13.23 19.51 -2.35
C GLY A 47 12.13 20.47 -1.87
N ARG A 48 11.88 21.58 -2.57
CA ARG A 48 10.93 22.62 -2.15
C ARG A 48 9.56 22.41 -2.81
N PRO A 49 8.45 22.66 -2.10
CA PRO A 49 7.13 22.65 -2.69
C PRO A 49 6.93 23.74 -3.74
N VAL A 50 6.46 23.38 -4.93
CA VAL A 50 6.12 24.31 -6.02
C VAL A 50 4.64 24.14 -6.38
N PRO A 51 3.81 25.21 -6.34
CA PRO A 51 2.39 25.11 -6.66
C PRO A 51 2.12 24.66 -8.11
N LEU A 52 1.07 23.87 -8.29
CA LEU A 52 0.60 23.33 -9.57
C LEU A 52 -0.76 23.96 -9.96
N PRO A 53 -0.80 25.18 -10.53
CA PRO A 53 -2.06 25.87 -10.84
C PRO A 53 -2.93 25.15 -11.89
N GLN A 54 -2.33 24.28 -12.72
CA GLN A 54 -3.03 23.44 -13.70
C GLN A 54 -2.79 21.95 -13.43
N ARG A 55 -2.84 21.55 -12.15
CA ARG A 55 -2.54 20.19 -11.68
C ARG A 55 -3.17 19.08 -12.53
N GLU A 56 -4.43 19.21 -12.91
CA GLU A 56 -5.13 18.15 -13.65
C GLU A 56 -4.57 17.97 -15.06
N ALA A 57 -4.28 19.07 -15.77
CA ALA A 57 -3.64 19.02 -17.08
C ALA A 57 -2.22 18.46 -16.97
N TRP A 58 -1.48 18.87 -15.93
CA TRP A 58 -0.13 18.37 -15.64
C TRP A 58 -0.12 16.87 -15.33
N LEU A 59 -1.07 16.38 -14.52
CA LEU A 59 -1.25 14.94 -14.25
C LEU A 59 -1.63 14.17 -15.52
N ALA A 60 -2.54 14.70 -16.33
CA ALA A 60 -2.93 14.08 -17.60
C ALA A 60 -1.74 13.98 -18.56
N GLU A 61 -0.88 15.00 -18.63
CA GLU A 61 0.34 14.98 -19.41
C GLU A 61 1.33 13.93 -18.86
N ALA A 62 1.52 13.87 -17.54
CA ALA A 62 2.36 12.86 -16.92
C ALA A 62 1.87 11.42 -17.17
N ALA A 63 0.55 11.22 -17.17
CA ALA A 63 -0.08 9.94 -17.48
C ALA A 63 0.31 9.43 -18.88
N THR A 64 0.41 10.32 -19.88
CA THR A 64 0.88 9.95 -21.24
C THR A 64 2.27 9.35 -21.29
N ARG A 65 3.09 9.61 -20.25
CA ARG A 65 4.43 9.06 -20.08
C ARG A 65 4.45 7.86 -19.14
N GLY A 66 3.29 7.34 -18.74
CA GLY A 66 3.14 6.24 -17.81
C GLY A 66 3.53 6.61 -16.36
N LYS A 67 3.40 7.88 -15.96
CA LYS A 67 3.87 8.36 -14.66
C LYS A 67 2.73 8.88 -13.78
N LEU A 68 2.85 8.59 -12.48
CA LEU A 68 2.24 9.37 -11.40
C LEU A 68 3.39 10.10 -10.70
N PRO A 69 3.62 11.39 -10.99
CA PRO A 69 4.68 12.15 -10.35
C PRO A 69 4.46 12.30 -8.84
N LEU A 70 5.47 12.81 -8.13
CA LEU A 70 5.34 13.16 -6.72
C LEU A 70 4.47 14.41 -6.56
N LEU A 71 3.39 14.28 -5.80
CA LEU A 71 2.59 15.40 -5.30
C LEU A 71 2.71 15.52 -3.79
N CYS A 72 2.59 16.73 -3.27
CA CYS A 72 2.51 17.02 -1.85
C CYS A 72 1.47 18.09 -1.56
N ASN A 73 1.21 18.32 -0.27
CA ASN A 73 0.27 19.32 0.22
C ASN A 73 0.86 20.71 0.50
N GLY A 74 2.15 20.92 0.19
CA GLY A 74 2.83 22.20 0.42
C GLY A 74 3.05 22.58 1.88
N ASP A 75 2.55 21.80 2.84
CA ASP A 75 2.73 22.02 4.27
C ASP A 75 3.93 21.22 4.80
N GLU A 76 5.07 21.88 4.97
CA GLU A 76 6.28 21.26 5.50
C GLU A 76 6.16 20.83 6.97
N SER A 77 5.23 21.41 7.73
CA SER A 77 4.98 21.03 9.12
C SER A 77 4.10 19.78 9.23
N TYR A 78 3.27 19.54 8.22
CA TYR A 78 2.35 18.41 8.11
C TYR A 78 2.48 17.74 6.73
N PRO A 79 3.63 17.13 6.41
CA PRO A 79 3.91 16.71 5.05
C PRO A 79 3.07 15.49 4.69
N VAL A 80 2.23 15.64 3.66
CA VAL A 80 1.52 14.55 3.00
C VAL A 80 2.03 14.46 1.57
N THR A 81 2.45 13.25 1.16
CA THR A 81 2.93 13.02 -0.21
C THR A 81 2.32 11.78 -0.84
N ILE A 82 2.26 11.77 -2.18
CA ILE A 82 1.93 10.60 -2.98
C ILE A 82 2.77 10.57 -4.25
N SER A 83 3.28 9.41 -4.63
CA SER A 83 4.00 9.22 -5.90
C SER A 83 3.83 7.81 -6.44
N GLY A 84 4.02 7.66 -7.75
CA GLY A 84 4.09 6.37 -8.41
C GLY A 84 5.50 6.07 -8.92
N MET A 85 5.90 4.82 -8.77
CA MET A 85 7.13 4.26 -9.28
C MET A 85 6.79 3.11 -10.23
N TYR A 86 7.30 3.20 -11.46
CA TYR A 86 7.25 2.09 -12.40
C TYR A 86 8.21 0.99 -11.96
N ARG A 87 7.70 -0.24 -11.90
CA ARG A 87 8.48 -1.44 -11.63
C ARG A 87 8.60 -2.28 -12.89
N PHE A 88 9.83 -2.64 -13.23
CA PHE A 88 10.10 -3.54 -14.35
C PHE A 88 9.58 -4.95 -14.07
N ALA A 89 9.25 -5.67 -15.14
CA ALA A 89 8.85 -7.07 -15.11
C ALA A 89 9.86 -7.97 -14.37
N SER A 90 11.16 -7.70 -14.52
CA SER A 90 12.23 -8.47 -13.87
C SER A 90 12.27 -8.35 -12.35
N ALA A 91 11.59 -7.37 -11.77
CA ALA A 91 11.59 -7.06 -10.34
C ALA A 91 10.18 -7.09 -9.71
N SER A 92 9.24 -7.78 -10.39
CA SER A 92 7.81 -7.75 -10.08
C SER A 92 7.18 -9.12 -10.24
N ALA A 93 6.12 -9.39 -9.50
CA ALA A 93 5.42 -10.67 -9.53
C ALA A 93 4.81 -11.00 -10.89
N GLY A 94 4.75 -12.29 -11.20
CA GLY A 94 4.29 -12.81 -12.48
C GLY A 94 5.16 -12.42 -13.67
N ARG A 95 6.34 -11.81 -13.43
CA ARG A 95 7.19 -11.19 -14.46
C ARG A 95 6.43 -10.16 -15.29
N GLN A 96 5.52 -9.42 -14.66
CA GLN A 96 4.73 -8.37 -15.28
C GLN A 96 5.17 -7.00 -14.75
N PRO A 97 5.26 -5.95 -15.60
CA PRO A 97 5.50 -4.60 -15.11
C PRO A 97 4.35 -4.15 -14.21
N GLN A 98 4.64 -3.32 -13.22
CA GLN A 98 3.65 -2.83 -12.26
C GLN A 98 3.87 -1.35 -11.93
N LEU A 99 2.81 -0.68 -11.52
CA LEU A 99 2.86 0.61 -10.86
C LEU A 99 2.84 0.39 -9.35
N GLN A 100 3.87 0.84 -8.64
CA GLN A 100 3.89 0.93 -7.19
C GLN A 100 3.58 2.37 -6.78
N ILE A 101 2.47 2.59 -6.10
CA ILE A 101 2.08 3.88 -5.54
C ILE A 101 2.46 3.89 -4.06
N ASN A 102 3.09 4.97 -3.62
CA ASN A 102 3.41 5.19 -2.21
C ASN A 102 2.85 6.54 -1.77
N ALA A 103 2.10 6.54 -0.68
CA ALA A 103 1.72 7.75 0.02
C ALA A 103 2.26 7.74 1.45
N LYS A 104 2.68 8.91 1.92
CA LYS A 104 3.24 9.11 3.26
C LYS A 104 2.47 10.21 3.95
N LEU A 105 1.98 9.91 5.15
CA LEU A 105 1.17 10.83 5.95
C LEU A 105 1.67 10.88 7.39
N PRO A 106 1.47 11.98 8.13
CA PRO A 106 1.72 12.03 9.56
C PRO A 106 0.85 11.02 10.32
N GLN A 107 1.36 10.47 11.42
CA GLN A 107 0.56 9.62 12.31
C GLN A 107 -0.20 10.48 13.34
N ASP A 108 -1.51 10.65 13.11
CA ASP A 108 -2.42 11.24 14.09
C ASP A 108 -3.84 10.64 13.96
N ALA A 109 -4.74 11.07 14.85
CA ALA A 109 -6.10 10.56 14.91
C ALA A 109 -6.91 10.82 13.63
N ALA A 110 -6.70 11.95 12.94
CA ALA A 110 -7.44 12.26 11.71
C ALA A 110 -6.99 11.35 10.56
N VAL A 111 -5.68 11.14 10.41
CA VAL A 111 -5.12 10.22 9.41
C VAL A 111 -5.54 8.78 9.69
N PHE A 112 -5.51 8.33 10.96
CA PHE A 112 -5.95 6.98 11.29
C PHE A 112 -7.44 6.76 11.06
N ALA A 113 -8.28 7.75 11.36
CA ALA A 113 -9.71 7.68 11.07
C ALA A 113 -10.00 7.60 9.56
N ALA A 114 -9.19 8.28 8.73
CA ALA A 114 -9.35 8.28 7.26
C ALA A 114 -8.59 7.15 6.55
N ALA A 115 -7.77 6.36 7.24
CA ALA A 115 -6.80 5.47 6.61
C ALA A 115 -7.43 4.38 5.73
N ALA A 116 -8.55 3.81 6.17
CA ALA A 116 -9.28 2.79 5.41
C ALA A 116 -9.87 3.37 4.11
N ASP A 117 -10.48 4.54 4.20
CA ASP A 117 -11.10 5.20 3.05
C ASP A 117 -10.05 5.74 2.08
N MET A 118 -8.90 6.23 2.58
CA MET A 118 -7.76 6.59 1.74
C MET A 118 -7.20 5.37 1.01
N LEU A 119 -7.01 4.25 1.72
CA LEU A 119 -6.50 3.03 1.11
C LEU A 119 -7.46 2.52 0.02
N GLU A 120 -8.76 2.47 0.29
CA GLU A 120 -9.76 2.13 -0.73
C GLU A 120 -9.69 3.09 -1.91
N ALA A 121 -9.78 4.40 -1.68
CA ALA A 121 -9.87 5.37 -2.76
C ALA A 121 -8.62 5.37 -3.66
N VAL A 122 -7.42 5.24 -3.09
CA VAL A 122 -6.17 5.12 -3.85
C VAL A 122 -6.13 3.78 -4.60
N SER A 123 -6.49 2.67 -3.95
CA SER A 123 -6.47 1.35 -4.57
C SER A 123 -7.48 1.20 -5.71
N GLU A 124 -8.72 1.64 -5.51
CA GLU A 124 -9.78 1.63 -6.52
C GLU A 124 -9.47 2.59 -7.67
N GLY A 125 -9.01 3.81 -7.34
CA GLY A 125 -8.57 4.80 -8.31
C GLY A 125 -7.41 4.31 -9.17
N ALA A 126 -6.52 3.48 -8.61
CA ALA A 126 -5.40 2.87 -9.32
C ALA A 126 -5.77 1.60 -10.09
N ARG A 127 -6.97 1.02 -9.86
CA ARG A 127 -7.33 -0.34 -10.27
C ARG A 127 -6.31 -1.36 -9.78
N ALA A 128 -5.97 -1.24 -8.50
CA ALA A 128 -4.91 -2.00 -7.87
C ALA A 128 -5.22 -3.50 -7.80
N PHE A 129 -4.17 -4.32 -7.85
CA PHE A 129 -4.25 -5.72 -7.48
C PHE A 129 -4.48 -5.85 -5.98
N TRP A 130 -3.67 -5.14 -5.19
CA TRP A 130 -3.72 -5.09 -3.74
C TRP A 130 -2.97 -3.85 -3.21
N GLY A 131 -3.12 -3.56 -1.92
CA GLY A 131 -2.41 -2.49 -1.23
C GLY A 131 -2.43 -2.67 0.29
N ARG A 132 -1.65 -1.87 1.00
CA ARG A 132 -1.62 -1.86 2.47
C ARG A 132 -1.43 -0.46 3.05
N ALA A 133 -1.83 -0.29 4.29
CA ALA A 133 -1.37 0.81 5.15
C ALA A 133 -0.64 0.24 6.37
N ALA A 134 0.52 0.79 6.74
CA ALA A 134 1.21 0.41 7.98
C ALA A 134 1.99 1.61 8.56
N PRO A 135 2.06 1.74 9.90
CA PRO A 135 2.99 2.67 10.56
C PRO A 135 4.46 2.41 10.14
N ASP A 136 5.28 3.46 9.99
CA ASP A 136 6.70 3.39 9.56
C ASP A 136 7.50 2.30 10.31
N ASP A 137 7.35 2.23 11.63
CA ASP A 137 8.10 1.27 12.46
C ASP A 137 7.72 -0.18 12.12
N ALA A 138 6.43 -0.46 11.96
CA ALA A 138 5.95 -1.77 11.52
C ALA A 138 6.33 -2.06 10.05
N ALA A 139 6.29 -1.04 9.19
CA ALA A 139 6.67 -1.16 7.79
C ALA A 139 8.16 -1.55 7.62
N LEU A 140 9.03 -1.10 8.52
CA LEU A 140 10.44 -1.48 8.54
C LEU A 140 10.63 -2.97 8.87
N ASP A 141 9.98 -3.47 9.92
CA ASP A 141 9.98 -4.89 10.26
C ASP A 141 9.41 -5.76 9.12
N ILE A 142 8.32 -5.30 8.48
CA ILE A 142 7.75 -5.95 7.30
C ILE A 142 8.74 -5.96 6.12
N ALA A 143 9.49 -4.87 5.91
CA ALA A 143 10.51 -4.80 4.87
C ALA A 143 11.67 -5.80 5.12
N TYR A 144 11.98 -6.12 6.38
CA TYR A 144 12.95 -7.16 6.69
C TYR A 144 12.48 -8.57 6.33
N GLN A 145 11.19 -8.80 6.14
CA GLN A 145 10.68 -10.10 5.69
C GLN A 145 11.11 -10.48 4.26
N ILE A 146 11.48 -9.48 3.44
CA ILE A 146 11.93 -9.64 2.05
C ILE A 146 13.41 -9.32 1.86
N ALA A 147 14.13 -8.98 2.93
CA ALA A 147 15.53 -8.58 2.84
C ALA A 147 16.41 -9.78 2.48
N PRO A 148 17.25 -9.70 1.43
CA PRO A 148 18.20 -10.76 1.14
C PRO A 148 19.23 -10.85 2.27
N THR A 149 19.29 -11.99 2.96
CA THR A 149 20.33 -12.26 3.94
C THR A 149 21.62 -12.66 3.21
N ARG A 150 22.74 -12.01 3.57
CA ARG A 150 24.06 -12.35 3.00
C ARG A 150 24.57 -13.71 3.47
N GLU A 151 24.15 -14.15 4.66
CA GLU A 151 24.49 -15.45 5.24
C GLU A 151 23.26 -16.04 5.96
N GLY A 152 22.90 -17.29 5.65
CA GLY A 152 21.80 -18.02 6.28
C GLY A 152 20.40 -17.74 5.70
N PRO A 153 19.39 -18.56 6.06
CA PRO A 153 18.00 -18.30 5.68
C PRO A 153 17.56 -16.95 6.25
N PRO A 154 16.67 -16.21 5.57
CA PRO A 154 16.14 -14.98 6.14
C PRO A 154 15.56 -15.27 7.51
N ALA A 155 16.03 -14.56 8.53
CA ALA A 155 15.51 -14.59 9.88
C ALA A 155 14.91 -13.22 10.18
N PRO A 156 13.71 -12.90 9.64
CA PRO A 156 13.06 -11.64 9.94
C PRO A 156 12.88 -11.49 11.45
N PRO A 157 12.93 -10.25 11.96
CA PRO A 157 12.77 -10.01 13.39
C PRO A 157 11.42 -10.54 13.90
N ARG A 158 11.34 -10.78 15.21
CA ARG A 158 10.08 -11.06 15.93
C ARG A 158 9.36 -12.36 15.52
N GLY A 159 10.06 -13.27 14.85
CA GLY A 159 9.48 -14.55 14.40
C GLY A 159 8.49 -14.41 13.25
N LEU A 160 8.56 -13.29 12.51
CA LEU A 160 7.81 -13.12 11.27
C LEU A 160 8.36 -14.04 10.16
N PRO A 161 7.51 -14.51 9.25
CA PRO A 161 7.97 -15.40 8.19
C PRO A 161 8.83 -14.67 7.16
N ALA A 162 9.82 -15.39 6.64
CA ALA A 162 10.51 -15.01 5.43
C ALA A 162 9.55 -15.05 4.24
N LEU A 163 9.61 -14.03 3.37
CA LEU A 163 8.81 -13.91 2.17
C LEU A 163 9.72 -13.95 0.94
N LYS A 164 9.19 -14.38 -0.20
CA LYS A 164 9.95 -14.40 -1.46
C LYS A 164 10.21 -12.97 -1.93
N LEU A 165 11.32 -12.79 -2.64
CA LEU A 165 11.53 -11.61 -3.48
C LEU A 165 10.39 -11.49 -4.49
N PHE A 166 10.00 -10.27 -4.85
CA PHE A 166 8.79 -10.03 -5.62
C PHE A 166 8.82 -10.71 -6.99
N GLU A 167 9.98 -10.77 -7.65
CA GLU A 167 10.19 -11.45 -8.92
C GLU A 167 10.01 -12.98 -8.86
N HIS A 168 10.01 -13.56 -7.65
CA HIS A 168 9.77 -14.98 -7.41
C HIS A 168 8.31 -15.28 -7.00
N ILE A 169 7.46 -14.25 -6.91
CA ILE A 169 6.02 -14.41 -6.66
C ILE A 169 5.33 -14.63 -8.01
N ARG A 170 4.48 -15.66 -8.08
CA ARG A 170 3.95 -16.20 -9.35
C ARG A 170 2.92 -15.31 -10.06
N SER A 171 2.21 -14.45 -9.34
CA SER A 171 1.19 -13.58 -9.94
C SER A 171 1.08 -12.24 -9.20
N PRO A 172 0.71 -11.16 -9.90
CA PRO A 172 0.54 -9.83 -9.31
C PRO A 172 -0.65 -9.75 -8.32
N GLU A 173 -1.62 -10.65 -8.43
CA GLU A 173 -2.75 -10.77 -7.51
C GLU A 173 -2.35 -11.29 -6.13
N ILE A 174 -1.18 -11.94 -5.98
CA ILE A 174 -0.70 -12.40 -4.68
C ILE A 174 -0.03 -11.23 -3.94
N PRO A 175 -0.56 -10.79 -2.77
CA PRO A 175 0.04 -9.72 -1.99
C PRO A 175 1.47 -10.07 -1.55
N TYR A 176 2.37 -9.08 -1.58
CA TYR A 176 3.76 -9.32 -1.19
C TYR A 176 3.93 -9.44 0.32
N TYR A 177 3.14 -8.70 1.08
CA TYR A 177 3.19 -8.61 2.53
C TYR A 177 1.89 -7.99 3.04
N LEU A 178 1.67 -8.12 4.35
CA LEU A 178 0.53 -7.53 5.05
C LEU A 178 0.89 -6.20 5.71
N GLY A 179 -0.10 -5.34 5.92
CA GLY A 179 -0.01 -4.17 6.79
C GLY A 179 -1.09 -4.17 7.87
N TRP A 180 -1.26 -3.04 8.56
CA TRP A 180 -2.37 -2.81 9.48
C TRP A 180 -3.72 -2.93 8.75
N LEU A 181 -3.86 -2.19 7.66
CA LEU A 181 -4.97 -2.25 6.73
C LEU A 181 -4.50 -2.86 5.43
N ASN A 182 -5.35 -3.64 4.78
CA ASN A 182 -5.06 -4.33 3.54
C ASN A 182 -6.20 -4.12 2.57
N TYR A 183 -5.89 -3.69 1.36
CA TYR A 183 -6.80 -3.72 0.22
C TYR A 183 -6.47 -4.95 -0.62
N TRP A 184 -7.49 -5.74 -0.94
CA TRP A 184 -7.40 -6.84 -1.90
C TRP A 184 -8.46 -6.65 -2.96
N SER A 185 -8.07 -6.57 -4.23
CA SER A 185 -9.04 -6.70 -5.32
C SER A 185 -9.76 -8.04 -5.22
N ASP A 186 -10.90 -8.18 -5.90
CA ASP A 186 -11.63 -9.45 -5.92
C ASP A 186 -10.75 -10.62 -6.45
N ALA A 187 -9.84 -10.34 -7.38
CA ALA A 187 -8.87 -11.32 -7.87
C ALA A 187 -7.80 -11.68 -6.83
N ALA A 188 -7.27 -10.69 -6.11
CA ALA A 188 -6.31 -10.93 -5.02
C ALA A 188 -6.93 -11.69 -3.84
N ALA A 189 -8.16 -11.33 -3.46
CA ALA A 189 -8.91 -12.03 -2.41
C ALA A 189 -9.11 -13.51 -2.78
N ARG A 190 -9.50 -13.79 -4.03
CA ARG A 190 -9.60 -15.17 -4.54
C ARG A 190 -8.26 -15.90 -4.54
N ALA A 191 -7.18 -15.23 -4.95
CA ALA A 191 -5.84 -15.83 -5.02
C ALA A 191 -5.33 -16.29 -3.64
N ILE A 192 -5.71 -15.60 -2.56
CA ILE A 192 -5.32 -15.96 -1.18
C ILE A 192 -6.38 -16.78 -0.44
N GLY A 193 -7.50 -17.11 -1.08
CA GLY A 193 -8.59 -17.87 -0.49
C GLY A 193 -9.37 -17.10 0.58
N PHE A 194 -9.64 -15.80 0.35
CA PHE A 194 -10.46 -14.93 1.20
C PHE A 194 -11.74 -14.49 0.47
N PRO A 195 -12.92 -14.48 1.13
CA PRO A 195 -13.16 -14.99 2.48
C PRO A 195 -13.51 -16.48 2.51
N ASP A 196 -13.09 -17.16 3.58
CA ASP A 196 -13.61 -18.43 4.05
C ASP A 196 -14.43 -18.19 5.34
N PRO A 197 -15.77 -18.22 5.28
CA PRO A 197 -16.61 -17.92 6.45
C PRO A 197 -16.35 -18.81 7.68
N ALA A 198 -15.79 -20.02 7.50
CA ALA A 198 -15.50 -20.91 8.60
C ALA A 198 -14.17 -20.56 9.30
N ARG A 199 -13.27 -19.85 8.62
CA ARG A 199 -11.91 -19.54 9.11
C ARG A 199 -11.65 -18.06 9.33
N ASP A 200 -12.44 -17.20 8.70
CA ASP A 200 -12.15 -15.77 8.58
C ASP A 200 -13.06 -14.87 9.43
N THR A 201 -13.85 -15.43 10.34
CA THR A 201 -14.79 -14.67 11.18
C THR A 201 -14.14 -13.47 11.86
N GLU A 202 -12.92 -13.62 12.38
CA GLU A 202 -12.15 -12.53 13.00
C GLU A 202 -11.90 -11.38 12.01
N TRP A 203 -11.40 -11.65 10.81
CA TRP A 203 -11.13 -10.61 9.81
C TRP A 203 -12.39 -10.08 9.14
N LEU A 204 -13.40 -10.93 8.92
CA LEU A 204 -14.69 -10.55 8.37
C LEU A 204 -15.44 -9.54 9.26
N SER A 205 -15.28 -9.64 10.58
CA SER A 205 -15.84 -8.65 11.51
C SER A 205 -15.26 -7.23 11.34
N ARG A 206 -14.07 -7.15 10.71
CA ARG A 206 -13.31 -5.91 10.47
C ARG A 206 -12.96 -5.74 8.99
N ALA A 207 -13.79 -6.31 8.12
CA ALA A 207 -13.66 -6.20 6.68
C ALA A 207 -14.91 -5.57 6.07
N ARG A 208 -14.71 -4.86 4.96
CA ARG A 208 -15.81 -4.32 4.15
C ARG A 208 -15.53 -4.51 2.67
N ARG A 209 -16.59 -4.80 1.91
CA ARG A 209 -16.55 -4.84 0.44
C ARG A 209 -16.39 -3.43 -0.10
N THR A 210 -15.61 -3.30 -1.17
CA THR A 210 -15.51 -2.07 -1.96
C THR A 210 -16.54 -2.07 -3.09
N ALA A 211 -16.74 -0.91 -3.73
CA ALA A 211 -17.71 -0.77 -4.83
C ALA A 211 -17.40 -1.65 -6.05
N THR A 212 -16.14 -2.01 -6.29
CA THR A 212 -15.72 -2.87 -7.42
C THR A 212 -15.60 -4.34 -7.05
N GLY A 213 -16.00 -4.71 -5.82
CA GLY A 213 -15.99 -6.08 -5.34
C GLY A 213 -14.70 -6.47 -4.59
N GLY A 214 -13.74 -5.57 -4.47
CA GLY A 214 -12.58 -5.75 -3.58
C GLY A 214 -12.95 -5.76 -2.09
N TRP A 215 -11.92 -5.79 -1.26
CA TRP A 215 -12.03 -5.82 0.19
C TRP A 215 -11.05 -4.84 0.83
N ILE A 216 -11.52 -4.14 1.86
CA ILE A 216 -10.67 -3.55 2.88
C ILE A 216 -10.73 -4.45 4.10
N VAL A 217 -9.57 -4.86 4.62
CA VAL A 217 -9.42 -5.76 5.76
C VAL A 217 -8.45 -5.17 6.78
N GLN A 218 -8.92 -5.05 8.02
CA GLN A 218 -8.14 -4.53 9.14
C GLN A 218 -7.67 -5.68 10.05
N LEU A 219 -6.37 -5.74 10.33
CA LEU A 219 -5.80 -6.80 11.18
C LEU A 219 -5.95 -6.54 12.68
N THR A 220 -5.90 -5.28 13.09
CA THR A 220 -5.93 -4.83 14.50
C THR A 220 -6.81 -3.58 14.62
N GLU A 221 -7.51 -3.40 15.74
CA GLU A 221 -8.37 -2.21 15.97
C GLU A 221 -7.58 -0.90 15.93
N ALA A 222 -6.37 -0.90 16.49
CA ALA A 222 -5.44 0.21 16.45
C ALA A 222 -4.36 0.01 15.38
N PRO A 223 -3.67 1.10 14.95
CA PRO A 223 -2.52 1.02 14.07
C PRO A 223 -1.49 -0.01 14.54
N LEU A 224 -0.99 -0.82 13.60
CA LEU A 224 -0.11 -1.94 13.90
C LEU A 224 1.17 -1.46 14.62
N ASP A 225 1.41 -2.05 15.79
CA ASP A 225 2.56 -1.81 16.65
C ASP A 225 3.17 -3.15 17.01
N LEU A 226 4.37 -3.45 16.51
CA LEU A 226 4.99 -4.77 16.67
C LEU A 226 5.75 -4.93 17.98
N ASP A 227 5.80 -3.89 18.82
CA ASP A 227 6.20 -4.01 20.22
C ASP A 227 5.05 -4.47 21.12
N ASP A 228 3.79 -4.32 20.66
CA ASP A 228 2.63 -4.95 21.30
C ASP A 228 2.54 -6.44 20.88
N PRO A 229 2.65 -7.39 21.84
CA PRO A 229 2.54 -8.81 21.53
C PRO A 229 1.21 -9.20 20.87
N ALA A 230 0.09 -8.56 21.20
CA ALA A 230 -1.21 -8.88 20.62
C ALA A 230 -1.27 -8.55 19.12
N HIS A 231 -0.66 -7.41 18.75
CA HIS A 231 -0.54 -6.99 17.35
C HIS A 231 0.41 -7.88 16.56
N LEU A 232 1.56 -8.24 17.14
CA LEU A 232 2.50 -9.18 16.52
C LEU A 232 1.85 -10.55 16.29
N GLU A 233 1.13 -11.08 17.27
CA GLU A 233 0.43 -12.36 17.14
C GLU A 233 -0.72 -12.28 16.13
N ALA A 234 -1.44 -11.17 16.05
CA ALA A 234 -2.46 -10.97 15.00
C ALA A 234 -1.85 -11.02 13.59
N LEU A 235 -0.69 -10.38 13.39
CA LEU A 235 0.03 -10.43 12.12
C LEU A 235 0.53 -11.84 11.78
N LYS A 236 1.09 -12.57 12.76
CA LYS A 236 1.51 -13.97 12.56
C LYS A 236 0.34 -14.88 12.19
N ARG A 237 -0.78 -14.79 12.91
CA ARG A 237 -2.01 -15.55 12.61
C ARG A 237 -2.51 -15.26 11.19
N ALA A 238 -2.43 -14.01 10.74
CA ALA A 238 -2.80 -13.64 9.38
C ALA A 238 -1.88 -14.31 8.34
N TYR A 239 -0.55 -14.32 8.56
CA TYR A 239 0.37 -15.04 7.68
C TYR A 239 0.19 -16.56 7.70
N GLU A 240 -0.19 -17.15 8.84
CA GLU A 240 -0.55 -18.57 8.92
C GLU A 240 -1.84 -18.88 8.17
N ARG A 241 -2.84 -18.00 8.28
CA ARG A 241 -4.12 -18.16 7.58
C ARG A 241 -3.97 -18.02 6.07
N PHE A 242 -3.14 -17.10 5.60
CA PHE A 242 -2.98 -16.78 4.17
C PHE A 242 -1.59 -17.21 3.69
N PRO A 243 -1.33 -18.52 3.54
CA PRO A 243 0.00 -19.04 3.20
C PRO A 243 0.47 -18.62 1.82
N GLU A 244 -0.41 -18.17 0.92
CA GLU A 244 -0.03 -17.64 -0.40
C GLU A 244 0.71 -16.30 -0.31
N ILE A 245 0.43 -15.47 0.71
CA ILE A 245 0.99 -14.11 0.83
C ILE A 245 2.52 -14.17 0.92
N GLY A 246 3.17 -13.28 0.17
CA GLY A 246 4.62 -13.25 0.01
C GLY A 246 5.19 -14.44 -0.74
N GLY A 247 4.34 -15.14 -1.53
CA GLY A 247 4.74 -16.28 -2.35
C GLY A 247 5.15 -17.51 -1.54
N ARG A 248 4.69 -17.62 -0.29
CA ARG A 248 5.02 -18.73 0.61
C ARG A 248 4.32 -20.04 0.24
N GLY A 249 3.20 -19.99 -0.47
CA GLY A 249 2.48 -21.16 -0.95
C GLY A 249 3.31 -21.98 -1.95
N GLU A 250 3.09 -23.29 -1.97
CA GLU A 250 3.64 -24.16 -3.00
C GLU A 250 2.92 -23.90 -4.35
N PRO A 251 3.61 -24.07 -5.49
CA PRO A 251 3.00 -23.93 -6.82
C PRO A 251 1.81 -24.84 -7.06
#